data_AF-A0AAV1QQR9-F1
#
_entry.id   AF-A0AAV1QQR9-F1
#
_cell.length_a   1.000
_cell.length_b   1.000
_cell.length_c   1.000
_cell.angle_alpha   90.00
_cell.angle_beta   90.00
_cell.angle_gamma   90.00
#
_symmetry.space_group_name_H-M   'P 1'
#
loop_
_entity.id
_entity.type
_entity.pdbx_description
1 polymer ?
#
loop_
_entity_poly.entity_id
_entity_poly.type
_entity_poly.pdbx_seq_one_letter_code
_entity_poly.pdbx_strand_id
1 'polypeptide(L)'
;MHRRSNFQLLHVLTVLLLHIKPTPGLISGGEGKKFRCIDRERQALVKFKQELEDDFGALSSWGSEEEKSDCCKWRGVGCNNRTGHVTLLDLQVTSTPLEDDYKPLRGAAVV
;
A
#
# COMPACT_ATOMS: atom_id res chain seq x y z
N MET A 1 -8.29 -21.86 -55.43
CA MET A 1 -7.14 -22.21 -54.57
C MET A 1 -6.66 -20.97 -53.83
N HIS A 2 -7.22 -20.69 -52.65
CA HIS A 2 -6.76 -19.61 -51.77
C HIS A 2 -5.79 -20.21 -50.76
N ARG A 3 -4.48 -20.10 -51.00
CA ARG A 3 -3.45 -20.46 -50.02
C ARG A 3 -3.43 -19.36 -48.94
N ARG A 4 -4.45 -19.35 -48.07
CA ARG A 4 -4.54 -18.45 -46.90
C ARG A 4 -3.53 -18.91 -45.86
N SER A 5 -2.30 -18.54 -46.16
CA SER A 5 -1.14 -18.29 -45.31
C SER A 5 -1.22 -18.81 -43.87
N ASN A 6 -0.39 -19.83 -43.58
CA ASN A 6 -0.03 -20.27 -42.22
C ASN A 6 0.33 -19.10 -41.29
N PHE A 7 0.76 -17.96 -41.83
CA PHE A 7 1.05 -16.74 -41.06
C PHE A 7 -0.19 -16.12 -40.40
N GLN A 8 -1.36 -16.21 -41.05
CA GLN A 8 -2.63 -15.73 -40.46
C GLN A 8 -3.02 -16.61 -39.28
N LEU A 9 -2.85 -17.93 -39.41
CA LEU A 9 -3.10 -18.89 -38.33
C LEU A 9 -2.12 -18.69 -37.16
N LEU A 10 -0.84 -18.44 -37.46
CA LEU A 10 0.20 -18.15 -36.48
C LEU A 10 -0.08 -16.84 -35.72
N HIS A 11 -0.51 -15.78 -36.42
CA HIS A 11 -0.88 -14.50 -35.80
C HIS A 11 -2.10 -14.63 -34.88
N VAL A 12 -3.11 -15.41 -35.29
CA VAL A 12 -4.29 -15.66 -34.45
C VAL A 12 -3.88 -16.41 -33.17
N LEU A 13 -3.00 -17.41 -33.27
CA LEU A 13 -2.50 -18.17 -32.13
C LEU A 13 -1.72 -17.30 -31.13
N THR A 14 -0.82 -16.42 -31.62
CA THR A 14 -0.04 -15.53 -30.74
C THR A 14 -0.94 -14.53 -30.00
N VAL A 15 -1.94 -13.96 -30.67
CA VAL A 15 -2.93 -13.07 -30.06
C VAL A 15 -3.76 -13.81 -29.00
N LEU A 16 -4.23 -15.03 -29.29
CA LEU A 16 -4.95 -15.87 -28.32
C LEU A 16 -4.12 -16.13 -27.06
N LEU A 17 -2.84 -16.48 -27.19
CA LEU A 17 -1.96 -16.73 -26.05
C LEU A 17 -1.71 -15.47 -25.20
N LEU A 18 -1.69 -14.27 -25.79
CA LEU A 18 -1.56 -12.99 -25.07
C LEU A 18 -2.82 -12.61 -24.28
N HIS A 19 -4.00 -13.07 -24.71
CA HIS A 19 -5.26 -12.83 -24.01
C HIS A 19 -5.56 -13.87 -22.91
N ILE A 20 -4.83 -14.98 -22.88
CA ILE A 20 -4.83 -15.90 -21.74
C ILE A 20 -4.06 -15.21 -20.63
N LYS A 21 -4.75 -14.43 -19.80
CA LYS A 21 -4.19 -14.01 -18.52
C LYS A 21 -3.91 -15.29 -17.73
N PRO A 22 -2.67 -15.56 -17.32
CA PRO A 22 -2.40 -16.68 -16.43
C PRO A 22 -3.17 -16.41 -15.15
N THR A 23 -4.30 -17.08 -14.95
CA THR A 23 -4.93 -17.19 -13.64
C THR A 23 -3.96 -18.00 -12.81
N PRO A 24 -3.38 -17.44 -11.73
CA PRO A 24 -2.64 -18.26 -10.79
C PRO A 24 -3.62 -19.31 -10.24
N GLY A 25 -3.54 -20.53 -10.77
CA GLY A 25 -4.26 -21.68 -10.24
C GLY A 25 -3.78 -21.94 -8.82
N LEU A 26 -4.74 -22.22 -7.95
CA LEU A 26 -4.60 -22.29 -6.50
C LEU A 26 -3.59 -23.36 -6.07
N ILE A 27 -2.37 -22.95 -5.72
CA ILE A 27 -1.59 -23.64 -4.70
C ILE A 27 -2.24 -23.22 -3.37
N SER A 28 -3.07 -24.09 -2.80
CA SER A 28 -3.58 -23.90 -1.43
C SER A 28 -2.44 -24.23 -0.46
N GLY A 29 -1.46 -23.32 -0.39
CA GLY A 29 -0.66 -23.15 0.80
C GLY A 29 -1.55 -22.41 1.79
N GLY A 30 -1.77 -22.97 2.98
CA GLY A 30 -2.44 -22.29 4.07
C GLY A 30 -1.60 -21.11 4.57
N GLU A 31 -1.50 -20.04 3.77
CA GLU A 31 -1.07 -18.74 4.24
C GLU A 31 -2.21 -18.21 5.11
N GLY A 32 -1.94 -18.03 6.41
CA GLY A 32 -2.82 -17.26 7.27
C GLY A 32 -3.13 -15.95 6.57
N LYS A 33 -4.40 -15.77 6.17
CA LYS A 33 -4.87 -14.61 5.40
C LYS A 33 -4.38 -13.37 6.11
N LYS A 34 -3.34 -12.71 5.58
CA LYS A 34 -2.83 -11.47 6.17
C LYS A 34 -3.90 -10.42 5.97
N PHE A 35 -4.57 -10.05 7.06
CA PHE A 35 -5.55 -8.99 7.03
C PHE A 35 -4.80 -7.68 6.86
N ARG A 36 -5.07 -7.03 5.72
CA ARG A 36 -4.62 -5.67 5.42
C ARG A 36 -5.50 -4.71 6.19
N CYS A 37 -5.02 -3.49 6.41
CA CYS A 37 -5.85 -2.50 7.08
C CYS A 37 -7.12 -2.15 6.29
N ILE A 38 -8.16 -1.73 7.00
CA ILE A 38 -9.44 -1.35 6.38
C ILE A 38 -9.26 -0.02 5.63
N ASP A 39 -9.75 0.05 4.39
CA ASP A 39 -9.59 1.24 3.54
C ASP A 39 -10.05 2.54 4.19
N ARG A 40 -11.14 2.50 4.98
CA ARG A 40 -11.63 3.67 5.70
C ARG A 40 -10.64 4.18 6.75
N GLU A 41 -9.92 3.28 7.41
CA GLU A 41 -8.92 3.61 8.43
C GLU A 41 -7.67 4.16 7.76
N ARG A 42 -7.25 3.54 6.64
CA ARG A 42 -6.19 4.09 5.78
C ARG A 42 -6.51 5.52 5.36
N GLN A 43 -7.70 5.78 4.84
CA GLN A 43 -8.12 7.11 4.41
C GLN A 43 -8.15 8.12 5.57
N ALA A 44 -8.62 7.71 6.74
CA ALA A 44 -8.62 8.55 7.93
C ALA A 44 -7.19 8.94 8.33
N LEU A 45 -6.25 8.00 8.31
CA LEU A 45 -4.84 8.26 8.61
C LEU A 45 -4.15 9.14 7.54
N VAL A 46 -4.48 8.98 6.25
CA VAL A 46 -3.98 9.90 5.20
C VAL A 46 -4.48 11.33 5.44
N LYS A 47 -5.75 11.50 5.79
CA LYS A 47 -6.30 12.83 6.14
C LYS A 47 -5.62 13.40 7.38
N PHE A 48 -5.45 12.58 8.42
CA PHE A 48 -4.72 12.97 9.62
C PHE A 48 -3.30 13.47 9.31
N LYS A 49 -2.57 12.78 8.42
CA LYS A 49 -1.27 13.25 7.94
C LYS A 49 -1.34 14.62 7.23
N GLN A 50 -2.39 14.89 6.45
CA GLN A 50 -2.54 16.17 5.75
C GLN A 50 -2.79 17.35 6.70
N GLU A 51 -3.30 17.07 7.89
CA GLU A 51 -3.51 18.06 8.94
C GLU A 51 -2.25 18.32 9.78
N LEU A 52 -1.12 17.65 9.46
CA LEU A 52 0.13 17.78 10.18
C LEU A 52 1.22 18.38 9.27
N GLU A 53 1.99 19.31 9.83
CA GLU A 53 3.28 19.73 9.30
C GLU A 53 4.32 18.64 9.65
N ASP A 54 4.78 17.91 8.63
CA ASP A 54 5.76 16.82 8.72
C ASP A 54 7.08 17.22 8.04
N ASP A 55 7.73 18.27 8.56
CA ASP A 55 8.95 18.86 7.97
C ASP A 55 10.11 17.86 7.84
N PHE A 56 10.12 16.82 8.66
CA PHE A 56 11.20 15.83 8.74
C PHE A 56 10.84 14.48 8.10
N GLY A 57 9.66 14.36 7.50
CA GLY A 57 9.22 13.12 6.85
C GLY A 57 9.04 11.95 7.81
N ALA A 58 8.69 12.22 9.07
CA ALA A 58 8.36 11.22 10.08
C ALA A 58 7.19 10.33 9.63
N LEU A 59 6.26 10.86 8.83
CA LEU A 59 5.11 10.16 8.26
C LEU A 59 5.29 9.81 6.78
N SER A 60 6.52 9.79 6.26
CA SER A 60 6.85 9.46 4.85
C SER A 60 6.29 8.11 4.38
N SER A 61 6.22 7.12 5.27
CA SER A 61 5.67 5.79 4.99
C SER A 61 4.15 5.75 4.81
N TRP A 62 3.44 6.83 5.16
CA TRP A 62 2.00 6.93 5.02
C TRP A 62 1.63 7.56 3.68
N GLY A 63 0.57 7.06 3.03
CA GLY A 63 0.10 7.69 1.79
C GLY A 63 -1.01 6.96 1.07
N SER A 64 -1.44 7.56 -0.04
CA SER A 64 -2.54 7.07 -0.85
C SER A 64 -2.10 6.08 -1.94
N GLU A 65 -0.80 6.00 -2.22
CA GLU A 65 -0.24 5.22 -3.32
C GLU A 65 -0.47 3.72 -3.14
N GLU A 66 -0.46 2.96 -4.25
CA GLU A 66 -0.77 1.53 -4.24
C GLU A 66 0.24 0.74 -3.39
N GLU A 67 1.52 1.11 -3.42
CA GLU A 67 2.56 0.51 -2.58
C GLU A 67 2.34 0.76 -1.08
N LYS A 68 1.57 1.80 -0.73
CA LYS A 68 1.21 2.17 0.66
C LYS A 68 -0.22 1.76 1.02
N SER A 69 -0.85 0.89 0.24
CA SER A 69 -2.24 0.47 0.46
C SER A 69 -2.47 -0.38 1.71
N ASP A 70 -1.43 -0.93 2.34
CA ASP A 70 -1.53 -1.62 3.64
C ASP A 70 -0.97 -0.74 4.78
N CYS A 71 -1.84 0.00 5.44
CA CYS A 71 -1.44 0.93 6.50
C CYS A 71 -0.89 0.27 7.76
N CYS A 72 -1.09 -1.04 7.95
CA CYS A 72 -0.42 -1.79 9.02
C CYS A 72 1.10 -1.88 8.85
N LYS A 73 1.62 -1.53 7.67
CA LYS A 73 3.06 -1.47 7.38
C LYS A 73 3.65 -0.07 7.57
N TRP A 74 2.81 0.92 7.87
CA TRP A 74 3.28 2.28 8.08
C TRP A 74 4.01 2.40 9.41
N ARG A 75 5.02 3.28 9.47
CA ARG A 75 5.73 3.59 10.71
C ARG A 75 4.74 4.04 11.77
N GLY A 76 4.82 3.44 12.94
CA GLY A 76 4.00 3.80 14.10
C GLY A 76 2.56 3.31 14.04
N VAL A 77 2.15 2.55 13.02
CA VAL A 77 0.79 2.00 12.94
C VAL A 77 0.81 0.54 13.39
N GLY A 78 0.07 0.23 14.45
CA GLY A 78 -0.16 -1.14 14.90
C GLY A 78 -1.57 -1.60 14.57
N CYS A 79 -1.70 -2.84 14.06
CA CYS A 79 -2.98 -3.43 13.71
C CYS A 79 -3.26 -4.73 14.47
N ASN A 80 -4.55 -5.04 14.60
CA ASN A 80 -5.00 -6.37 14.96
C ASN A 80 -4.81 -7.34 13.78
N ASN A 81 -3.93 -8.32 13.94
CA ASN A 81 -3.56 -9.27 12.88
C ASN A 81 -4.69 -10.22 12.43
N ARG A 82 -5.85 -10.23 13.13
CA ARG A 82 -7.02 -11.05 12.77
C ARG A 82 -8.13 -10.25 12.08
N THR A 83 -8.25 -8.96 12.39
CA THR A 83 -9.33 -8.11 11.86
C THR A 83 -8.85 -7.06 10.88
N GLY A 84 -7.54 -6.75 10.87
CA GLY A 84 -6.96 -5.64 10.11
C GLY A 84 -7.27 -4.26 10.70
N HIS A 85 -7.89 -4.18 11.88
CA HIS A 85 -8.19 -2.89 12.51
C HIS A 85 -6.91 -2.24 13.03
N VAL A 86 -6.74 -0.94 12.79
CA VAL A 86 -5.72 -0.14 13.46
C VAL A 86 -6.07 -0.04 14.95
N THR A 87 -5.13 -0.45 15.81
CA THR A 87 -5.28 -0.46 17.27
C THR A 87 -4.25 0.38 18.00
N LEU A 88 -3.21 0.85 17.29
CA LEU A 88 -2.15 1.66 17.86
C LEU A 88 -1.66 2.69 16.85
N LEU A 89 -1.40 3.90 17.35
CA LEU A 89 -0.78 4.98 16.62
C LEU A 89 0.33 5.59 17.48
N ASP A 90 1.59 5.42 17.06
CA ASP A 90 2.77 5.99 17.67
C ASP A 90 3.40 7.04 16.74
N LEU A 91 3.34 8.29 17.17
CA LEU A 91 3.81 9.45 16.42
C LEU A 91 5.16 9.98 16.94
N GLN A 92 5.82 9.24 17.83
CA GLN A 92 7.09 9.67 18.39
C GLN A 92 8.17 9.74 17.29
N VAL A 93 8.74 10.93 17.13
CA VAL A 93 9.87 11.18 16.23
C VAL A 93 11.15 10.89 17.00
N THR A 94 11.79 9.73 16.83
CA THR A 94 13.10 9.49 17.43
C THR A 94 14.18 10.22 16.63
N SER A 95 14.54 11.45 17.04
CA SER A 95 15.77 12.09 16.60
C SER A 95 16.98 11.43 17.28
N THR A 96 18.08 11.34 16.55
CA THR A 96 19.36 10.85 17.09
C THR A 96 19.85 11.74 18.24
N PRO A 97 20.56 11.21 19.25
CA PRO A 97 20.80 11.91 20.54
C PRO A 97 21.73 13.13 20.52
N LEU A 98 22.07 13.71 19.35
CA LEU A 98 23.12 14.73 19.26
C LEU A 98 22.65 16.13 18.87
N GLU A 99 21.35 16.38 18.70
CA GLU A 99 20.87 17.75 18.44
C GLU A 99 19.59 18.05 19.23
N ASP A 100 19.64 19.17 19.96
CA ASP A 100 18.55 19.84 20.69
C ASP A 100 17.38 20.31 19.78
N ASP A 101 17.21 19.74 18.59
CA ASP A 101 16.17 20.10 17.62
C ASP A 101 15.07 19.03 17.54
N TYR A 102 14.53 18.61 18.70
CA TYR A 102 13.30 17.83 18.70
C TYR A 102 12.14 18.75 18.31
N LYS A 103 11.76 18.72 17.04
CA LYS A 103 10.56 19.40 16.56
C LYS A 103 9.39 18.42 16.50
N PRO A 104 8.35 18.61 17.31
CA PRO A 104 7.16 17.76 17.26
C PRO A 104 6.42 17.98 15.95
N LEU A 105 5.64 16.97 15.52
CA LEU A 105 4.64 17.15 14.48
C LEU A 105 3.69 18.27 14.91
N ARG A 106 3.52 19.28 14.05
CA ARG A 106 2.67 20.44 14.36
C ARG A 106 1.34 20.25 13.65
N GLY A 107 0.24 20.54 14.35
CA GLY A 107 -1.07 20.58 13.71
C GLY A 107 -1.24 21.86 12.88
N ALA A 108 -1.81 21.73 11.70
CA ALA A 108 -2.33 22.87 10.97
C ALA A 108 -3.55 23.41 11.74
N ALA A 109 -3.52 24.70 12.11
CA ALA A 109 -4.69 25.34 12.71
C ALA A 109 -5.82 25.37 11.66
N VAL A 110 -6.90 24.65 11.92
CA VAL A 110 -8.16 24.81 11.17
C VAL A 110 -8.81 26.08 11.70
N VAL A 111 -8.40 27.23 11.13
CA VAL A 111 -8.97 28.57 11.41
C VAL A 111 -10.16 28.82 10.48
#